data_AF-A0A7S0RVM3-F1
#
_entry.id   AF-A0A7S0RVM3-F1
#
_cell.length_a   1.000
_cell.length_b   1.000
_cell.length_c   1.000
_cell.angle_alpha   90.00
_cell.angle_beta   90.00
_cell.angle_gamma   90.00
#
_symmetry.space_group_name_H-M   'P 1'
#
loop_
_entity.id
_entity.type
_entity.pdbx_description
1 polymer ?
#
loop_
_entity_poly.entity_id
_entity_poly.type
_entity_poly.pdbx_seq_one_letter_code
_entity_poly.pdbx_strand_id
1 'polypeptide(L)'
;IKVPPLQAESDFSFEMWFKSNGPLLAGEETLLELVGVVRLHFRKTTGLAFSVFTMDQPAGLTLESMSGSGLNDGKWHHAAATWRHFTKTADLYVDGAHAATKRFPGSDGVGGQLPLSTLIY
;
A
#
# COMPACT_ATOMS: atom_id res chain seq x y z
N ILE A 1 -21.57 18.38 -4.86
CA ILE A 1 -20.93 17.30 -5.65
C ILE A 1 -19.87 16.66 -4.75
N LYS A 2 -20.08 15.42 -4.31
CA LYS A 2 -19.07 14.67 -3.54
C LYS A 2 -18.11 14.07 -4.55
N VAL A 3 -16.94 14.67 -4.70
CA VAL A 3 -15.90 14.12 -5.60
C VAL A 3 -15.43 12.82 -4.95
N PRO A 4 -15.52 11.67 -5.64
CA PRO A 4 -14.91 10.44 -5.15
C PRO A 4 -13.42 10.68 -4.90
N PRO A 5 -12.83 10.11 -3.84
CA PRO A 5 -11.38 10.21 -3.67
C PRO A 5 -10.70 9.63 -4.91
N LEU A 6 -9.56 10.22 -5.29
CA LEU A 6 -8.67 9.71 -6.32
C LEU A 6 -8.28 8.27 -5.94
N GLN A 7 -8.32 7.31 -6.86
CA GLN A 7 -8.21 5.86 -6.57
C GLN A 7 -7.22 5.14 -7.50
N ALA A 8 -6.75 3.97 -7.03
CA ALA A 8 -5.86 3.08 -7.76
C ALA A 8 -6.59 2.21 -8.82
N GLU A 9 -7.17 2.87 -9.83
CA GLU A 9 -7.98 2.24 -10.90
C GLU A 9 -7.17 1.80 -12.13
N SER A 10 -5.86 2.00 -12.10
CA SER A 10 -4.94 1.58 -13.16
C SER A 10 -3.69 0.97 -12.57
N ASP A 11 -2.92 0.29 -13.41
CA ASP A 11 -1.56 -0.10 -13.06
C ASP A 11 -0.71 1.15 -12.84
N PHE A 12 0.16 1.11 -11.83
CA PHE A 12 1.13 2.16 -11.60
C PHE A 12 2.38 1.62 -10.92
N SER A 13 3.43 2.43 -10.95
CA SER A 13 4.65 2.18 -10.20
C SER A 13 5.18 3.50 -9.67
N PHE A 14 5.87 3.45 -8.53
CA PHE A 14 6.65 4.58 -8.05
C PHE A 14 7.97 4.07 -7.48
N GLU A 15 8.96 4.96 -7.44
CA GLU A 15 10.24 4.68 -6.81
C GLU A 15 10.80 5.94 -6.14
N MET A 16 11.62 5.73 -5.11
CA MET A 16 12.36 6.79 -4.44
C MET A 16 13.64 6.25 -3.81
N TRP A 17 14.63 7.13 -3.66
CA TRP A 17 15.70 6.92 -2.70
C TRP A 17 15.32 7.57 -1.38
N PHE A 18 15.49 6.86 -0.27
CA PHE A 18 15.25 7.38 1.06
C PHE A 18 16.43 7.06 1.98
N LYS A 19 16.55 7.87 3.03
CA LYS A 19 17.48 7.64 4.13
C LYS A 19 16.76 7.97 5.42
N SER A 20 16.69 7.03 6.35
CA SER A 20 16.10 7.25 7.68
C SER A 20 17.11 6.88 8.77
N ASN A 21 17.10 7.66 9.86
CA ASN A 21 17.99 7.51 11.01
C ASN A 21 17.18 7.58 12.31
N GLY A 22 17.74 7.05 13.41
CA GLY A 22 17.20 7.22 14.77
C GLY A 22 16.21 6.12 15.16
N PRO A 23 15.70 6.07 16.40
CA PRO A 23 14.66 5.09 16.72
C PRO A 23 13.38 5.47 15.96
N LEU A 24 12.87 4.59 15.10
CA LEU A 24 11.48 4.71 14.61
C LEU A 24 10.62 4.88 15.87
N LEU A 25 9.99 6.04 16.02
CA LEU A 25 9.09 6.31 17.14
C LEU A 25 7.97 5.26 17.07
N ALA A 26 7.30 4.97 18.18
CA ALA A 26 6.40 3.81 18.29
C ALA A 26 5.18 3.78 17.33
N GLY A 27 5.10 4.68 16.35
CA GLY A 27 4.05 4.79 15.35
C GLY A 27 4.50 4.54 13.90
N GLU A 28 3.65 5.00 12.98
CA GLU A 28 3.87 4.97 11.53
C GLU A 28 4.50 6.30 11.09
N GLU A 29 5.55 6.24 10.28
CA GLU A 29 6.17 7.43 9.66
C GLU A 29 5.87 7.44 8.16
N THR A 30 5.02 8.37 7.73
CA THR A 30 4.69 8.52 6.30
C THR A 30 5.86 9.17 5.56
N LEU A 31 6.36 8.49 4.52
CA LEU A 31 7.35 9.04 3.59
C LEU A 31 6.66 9.74 2.41
N LEU A 32 5.59 9.12 1.90
CA LEU A 32 4.81 9.62 0.78
C LEU A 32 3.36 9.20 0.96
N GLU A 33 2.44 10.11 0.65
CA GLU A 33 1.02 9.79 0.55
C GLU A 33 0.39 10.56 -0.61
N LEU A 34 -0.29 9.81 -1.47
CA LEU A 34 -1.30 10.33 -2.38
C LEU A 34 -2.64 9.89 -1.82
N VAL A 35 -3.34 10.82 -1.17
CA VAL A 35 -4.55 10.55 -0.40
C VAL A 35 -5.58 9.79 -1.24
N GLY A 36 -5.98 8.62 -0.75
CA GLY A 36 -6.97 7.75 -1.41
C GLY A 36 -6.40 6.82 -2.49
N VAL A 37 -5.10 6.90 -2.79
CA VAL A 37 -4.45 6.08 -3.82
C VAL A 37 -3.36 5.20 -3.23
N VAL A 38 -2.34 5.82 -2.62
CA VAL A 38 -1.13 5.13 -2.15
C VAL A 38 -0.55 5.81 -0.92
N ARG A 39 0.02 5.00 -0.02
CA ARG A 39 0.92 5.46 1.03
C ARG A 39 2.19 4.60 1.04
N LEU A 40 3.33 5.25 1.21
CA LEU A 40 4.57 4.62 1.63
C LEU A 40 4.89 5.10 3.03
N HIS A 41 5.05 4.17 3.97
CA HIS A 41 5.31 4.49 5.37
C HIS A 41 6.26 3.49 6.01
N PHE A 42 6.92 3.93 7.07
CA PHE A 42 7.71 3.10 7.95
C PHE A 42 6.89 2.69 9.17
N ARG A 43 6.90 1.40 9.49
CA ARG A 43 6.44 0.86 10.78
C ARG A 43 7.66 0.35 11.54
N LYS A 44 7.76 0.65 12.84
CA LYS A 44 8.87 0.17 13.69
C LYS A 44 9.09 -1.34 13.63
N THR A 45 8.01 -2.12 13.60
CA THR A 45 8.05 -3.59 13.71
C THR A 45 8.22 -4.29 12.37
N THR A 46 7.69 -3.71 11.29
CA THR A 46 7.63 -4.36 9.98
C THR A 46 8.41 -3.63 8.89
N GLY A 47 9.00 -2.47 9.21
CA GLY A 47 9.83 -1.67 8.32
C GLY A 47 9.04 -0.91 7.26
N LEU A 48 9.62 -0.81 6.06
CA LEU A 48 9.01 -0.10 4.95
C LEU A 48 7.77 -0.88 4.47
N ALA A 49 6.66 -0.16 4.39
CA ALA A 49 5.36 -0.65 3.97
C ALA A 49 4.84 0.17 2.79
N PHE A 50 4.24 -0.53 1.83
CA PHE A 50 3.53 0.06 0.69
C PHE A 50 2.06 -0.29 0.78
N SER A 51 1.23 0.74 0.88
CA SER A 51 -0.22 0.70 0.99
C SER A 51 -0.89 1.18 -0.30
N VAL A 52 -1.83 0.40 -0.82
CA VAL A 52 -2.75 0.84 -1.90
C VAL A 52 -4.17 0.93 -1.37
N PHE A 53 -4.95 1.89 -1.84
CA PHE A 53 -6.36 2.08 -1.48
C PHE A 53 -7.25 1.80 -2.68
N THR A 54 -8.21 0.88 -2.52
CA THR A 54 -9.12 0.44 -3.59
C THR A 54 -10.59 0.45 -3.13
N MET A 55 -11.52 0.71 -4.04
CA MET A 55 -12.97 0.71 -3.77
C MET A 55 -13.68 -0.63 -4.03
N ASP A 56 -12.99 -1.58 -4.64
CA ASP A 56 -13.49 -2.94 -4.87
C ASP A 56 -13.70 -3.75 -3.57
N GLN A 57 -13.32 -3.18 -2.42
CA GLN A 57 -13.61 -3.69 -1.10
C GLN A 57 -14.52 -2.70 -0.35
N PRO A 58 -15.67 -3.14 0.21
CA PRO A 58 -16.75 -2.29 0.69
C PRO A 58 -16.42 -1.30 1.82
N ALA A 59 -15.20 -1.35 2.37
CA ALA A 59 -14.73 -0.43 3.41
C ALA A 59 -13.65 0.57 2.93
N GLY A 60 -13.18 0.50 1.67
CA GLY A 60 -11.94 1.16 1.26
C GLY A 60 -10.78 0.49 1.98
N LEU A 61 -10.22 -0.56 1.37
CA LEU A 61 -9.22 -1.41 2.03
C LEU A 61 -7.81 -0.88 1.77
N THR A 62 -6.98 -0.86 2.82
CA THR A 62 -5.55 -0.62 2.72
C THR A 62 -4.82 -1.94 2.49
N LEU A 63 -4.00 -1.96 1.44
CA LEU A 63 -3.32 -3.13 0.92
C LEU A 63 -1.82 -3.04 1.19
N GLU A 64 -1.29 -3.75 2.19
CA GLU A 64 0.11 -3.59 2.62
C GLU A 64 1.05 -4.72 2.15
N SER A 65 2.18 -4.33 1.57
CA SER A 65 3.39 -5.16 1.35
C SER A 65 4.54 -4.61 2.20
N MET A 66 5.29 -5.47 2.91
CA MET A 66 6.27 -5.04 3.94
C MET A 66 7.62 -5.75 3.81
N SER A 67 8.72 -5.01 3.96
CA SER A 67 10.10 -5.49 3.72
C SER A 67 10.89 -5.93 4.96
N GLY A 68 10.40 -5.66 6.18
CA GLY A 68 11.13 -5.90 7.43
C GLY A 68 11.87 -4.66 7.96
N SER A 69 12.16 -4.60 9.25
CA SER A 69 12.56 -3.38 9.98
C SER A 69 14.01 -2.88 9.78
N GLY A 70 14.81 -3.54 8.94
CA GLY A 70 16.25 -3.31 8.82
C GLY A 70 16.70 -2.06 8.02
N LEU A 71 15.76 -1.28 7.48
CA LEU A 71 16.06 -0.19 6.53
C LEU A 71 16.25 1.19 7.20
N ASN A 72 16.10 1.24 8.51
CA ASN A 72 16.33 2.44 9.30
C ASN A 72 17.71 2.38 9.97
N ASP A 73 18.73 2.12 9.15
CA ASP A 73 20.12 1.90 9.56
C ASP A 73 21.03 3.11 9.30
N GLY A 74 20.43 4.21 8.80
CA GLY A 74 21.11 5.42 8.40
C GLY A 74 21.95 5.31 7.13
N LYS A 75 21.63 4.37 6.25
CA LYS A 75 22.11 4.32 4.87
C LYS A 75 21.01 4.74 3.90
N TRP A 76 21.45 5.07 2.69
CA TRP A 76 20.53 5.28 1.57
C TRP A 76 20.02 3.93 1.09
N HIS A 77 18.72 3.85 0.88
CA HIS A 77 18.04 2.71 0.29
C HIS A 77 17.20 3.16 -0.89
N HIS A 78 17.09 2.31 -1.90
CA HIS A 78 16.13 2.47 -2.98
C HIS A 78 14.87 1.68 -2.65
N ALA A 79 13.70 2.30 -2.80
CA ALA A 79 12.42 1.64 -2.73
C ALA A 79 11.70 1.81 -4.06
N ALA A 80 11.14 0.72 -4.58
CA ALA A 80 10.20 0.76 -5.69
C ALA A 80 8.98 -0.09 -5.34
N ALA A 81 7.80 0.35 -5.76
CA ALA A 81 6.59 -0.41 -5.58
C ALA A 81 5.73 -0.38 -6.84
N THR A 82 5.03 -1.49 -7.08
CA THR A 82 4.17 -1.65 -8.25
C THR A 82 2.79 -2.11 -7.82
N TRP A 83 1.76 -1.55 -8.42
CA TRP A 83 0.38 -2.02 -8.31
C TRP A 83 -0.10 -2.51 -9.67
N ARG A 84 -0.60 -3.74 -9.70
CA ARG A 84 -1.32 -4.30 -10.84
C ARG A 84 -2.80 -4.34 -10.49
N HIS A 85 -3.58 -3.45 -11.10
CA HIS A 85 -5.00 -3.28 -10.81
C HIS A 85 -5.80 -4.53 -11.18
N PHE A 86 -5.54 -5.15 -12.33
CA PHE A 86 -6.31 -6.31 -12.77
C PHE A 86 -6.15 -7.52 -11.85
N THR A 87 -4.92 -7.83 -11.44
CA THR A 87 -4.62 -8.98 -10.57
C THR A 87 -4.66 -8.64 -9.08
N LYS A 88 -4.97 -7.38 -8.73
CA LYS A 88 -4.94 -6.85 -7.37
C LYS A 88 -3.67 -7.22 -6.63
N THR A 89 -2.52 -6.97 -7.25
CA THR A 89 -1.22 -7.38 -6.73
C THR A 89 -0.34 -6.16 -6.48
N ALA A 90 0.13 -6.03 -5.24
CA ALA A 90 1.13 -5.06 -4.82
C ALA A 90 2.48 -5.77 -4.63
N ASP A 91 3.53 -5.25 -5.26
CA ASP A 91 4.91 -5.71 -5.05
C ASP A 91 5.75 -4.56 -4.51
N LEU A 92 6.66 -4.86 -3.58
CA LEU A 92 7.62 -3.93 -3.00
C LEU A 92 9.04 -4.47 -3.25
N TYR A 93 9.92 -3.58 -3.70
CA TYR A 93 11.32 -3.83 -3.97
C TYR A 93 12.17 -2.90 -3.12
N VAL A 94 13.27 -3.42 -2.59
CA VAL A 94 14.24 -2.67 -1.78
C VAL A 94 15.64 -2.97 -2.31
N ASP A 95 16.39 -1.93 -2.62
CA ASP A 95 17.74 -2.01 -3.19
C ASP A 95 17.80 -2.91 -4.44
N GLY A 96 16.73 -2.86 -5.25
CA GLY A 96 16.56 -3.68 -6.46
C GLY A 96 16.10 -5.13 -6.22
N ALA A 97 16.04 -5.60 -4.98
CA ALA A 97 15.56 -6.94 -4.63
C ALA A 97 14.05 -6.96 -4.35
N HIS A 98 13.34 -8.01 -4.77
CA HIS A 98 11.92 -8.21 -4.43
C HIS A 98 11.81 -8.50 -2.93
N ALA A 99 11.22 -7.58 -2.19
CA ALA A 99 11.14 -7.62 -0.74
C ALA A 99 9.83 -8.26 -0.26
N ALA A 100 8.72 -7.95 -0.92
CA ALA A 100 7.43 -8.52 -0.57
C ALA A 100 6.41 -8.42 -1.71
N THR A 101 5.46 -9.37 -1.71
CA THR A 101 4.29 -9.37 -2.57
C THR A 101 3.03 -9.56 -1.74
N LYS A 102 1.96 -8.90 -2.16
CA LYS A 102 0.63 -9.10 -1.61
C LYS A 102 -0.37 -9.11 -2.76
N ARG A 103 -0.94 -10.29 -3.01
CA ARG A 103 -2.12 -10.44 -3.83
C ARG A 103 -3.34 -10.38 -2.93
N PHE A 104 -4.29 -9.56 -3.34
CA PHE A 104 -5.59 -9.49 -2.68
C PHE A 104 -6.54 -10.35 -3.49
N PRO A 105 -7.32 -11.23 -2.82
CA PRO A 105 -8.47 -11.79 -3.48
C PRO A 105 -9.27 -10.61 -4.01
N GLY A 106 -9.68 -10.66 -5.27
CA GLY A 106 -10.88 -9.90 -5.61
C GLY A 106 -11.99 -10.42 -4.69
N SER A 107 -13.14 -9.79 -4.68
CA SER A 107 -14.33 -10.59 -4.42
C SER A 107 -14.40 -11.65 -5.53
N ASP A 108 -13.70 -12.78 -5.35
CA ASP A 108 -13.70 -13.94 -6.22
C ASP A 108 -15.05 -14.66 -6.07
N GLY A 109 -16.16 -13.92 -6.05
CA GLY A 109 -17.53 -14.41 -5.98
C GLY A 109 -17.88 -15.37 -4.82
N VAL A 110 -16.96 -15.69 -3.91
CA VAL A 110 -17.14 -16.75 -2.92
C VAL A 110 -16.65 -16.27 -1.55
N GLY A 111 -17.61 -15.81 -0.75
CA GLY A 111 -17.50 -15.74 0.71
C GLY A 111 -16.96 -14.43 1.28
N GLY A 112 -17.77 -13.36 1.24
CA GLY A 112 -17.48 -12.11 1.94
C GLY A 112 -18.21 -10.86 1.42
N GLN A 113 -19.04 -11.01 0.38
CA GLN A 113 -19.93 -9.96 -0.10
C GLN A 113 -20.94 -9.63 1.01
N LEU A 114 -20.73 -8.55 1.76
CA LEU A 114 -21.83 -7.89 2.44
C LEU A 114 -22.80 -7.43 1.33
N PRO A 115 -24.09 -7.78 1.39
CA PRO A 115 -25.00 -7.48 0.28
C PRO A 115 -25.08 -5.96 0.07
N LEU A 116 -24.80 -5.53 -1.16
CA LEU A 116 -25.19 -4.21 -1.65
C LEU A 116 -26.73 -4.20 -1.77
N SER A 117 -27.40 -3.97 -0.66
CA SER A 117 -28.81 -3.59 -0.65
C SER A 117 -29.04 -2.56 0.44
N THR A 118 -29.03 -1.28 0.04
CA THR A 118 -30.07 -0.28 0.36
C THR A 118 -29.60 1.06 -0.23
N LEU A 119 -29.92 1.30 -1.50
CA LEU A 119 -30.13 2.66 -2.01
C LEU A 119 -31.63 2.91 -1.89
N ILE A 120 -32.04 3.73 -0.92
CA ILE A 120 -33.33 4.41 -0.98
C ILE A 120 -33.04 5.75 -1.64
N TYR A 121 -33.81 6.05 -2.69
CA TYR A 121 -33.82 7.33 -3.40
C TYR A 121 -34.06 8.52 -2.47
#